data_AF-A0A1G3T8L6-F1
#
_entry.id   AF-A0A1G3T8L6-F1
#
_cell.length_a   1.000
_cell.length_b   1.000
_cell.length_c   1.000
_cell.angle_alpha   90.00
_cell.angle_beta   90.00
_cell.angle_gamma   90.00
#
_symmetry.space_group_name_H-M   'P 1'
#
loop_
_entity.id
_entity.type
_entity.pdbx_description
1 polymer ?
#
loop_
_entity_poly.entity_id
_entity_poly.type
_entity_poly.pdbx_seq_one_letter_code
_entity_poly.pdbx_strand_id
1 'polypeptide(L)' 'MFGQKCASCHGAKGEKPALGKSAVIAEFSEQQIKDALKGYQAGTYGKEMKGLMQGQAKGLNEAQIGALAKAISAR' A
#
# COMPACT_ATOMS: atom_id res chain seq x y z
N MET A 1 1.63 -7.64 12.16
CA MET A 1 0.30 -7.77 11.54
C MET A 1 0.21 -6.73 10.44
N PHE A 2 -0.07 -7.15 9.20
CA PHE A 2 -0.56 -6.26 8.16
C PHE A 2 -1.69 -5.43 8.77
N GLY A 3 -1.55 -4.11 8.79
CA GLY A 3 -2.46 -3.24 9.54
C GLY A 3 -3.90 -3.53 9.11
N GLN A 4 -4.81 -3.74 10.06
CA GLN A 4 -6.21 -4.11 9.75
C GLN A 4 -6.86 -3.20 8.70
N LYS A 5 -6.45 -1.92 8.68
CA LYS A 5 -6.88 -0.89 7.72
C LYS A 5 -6.46 -1.18 6.27
N CYS A 6 -5.35 -1.87 6.06
CA CYS A 6 -4.90 -2.29 4.74
C CYS A 6 -5.69 -3.54 4.30
N ALA A 7 -5.89 -4.49 5.22
CA ALA A 7 -6.53 -5.77 4.94
C ALA A 7 -8.00 -5.63 4.55
N SER A 8 -8.69 -4.63 5.10
CA SER A 8 -10.10 -4.37 4.80
C SER A 8 -10.36 -4.14 3.31
N CYS A 9 -9.39 -3.61 2.58
CA CYS A 9 -9.52 -3.33 1.14
C CYS A 9 -8.66 -4.28 0.29
N HIS A 10 -7.43 -4.60 0.71
CA HIS A 10 -6.47 -5.35 -0.09
C HIS A 10 -6.44 -6.87 0.21
N GLY A 11 -7.24 -7.35 1.16
CA GLY A 11 -7.14 -8.74 1.63
C GLY A 11 -6.03 -8.94 2.66
N ALA A 12 -6.04 -10.09 3.33
CA ALA A 12 -5.16 -10.33 4.48
C ALA A 12 -3.67 -10.34 4.11
N LYS A 13 -3.36 -10.65 2.85
CA LYS A 13 -2.02 -10.74 2.27
C LYS A 13 -1.82 -9.79 1.09
N GLY A 14 -2.74 -8.84 0.86
CA GLY A 14 -2.67 -7.96 -0.31
C GLY A 14 -3.08 -8.63 -1.64
N GLU A 15 -3.74 -9.79 -1.55
CA GLU A 15 -4.11 -10.65 -2.68
C GLU A 15 -5.31 -10.15 -3.47
N LYS A 16 -6.03 -9.14 -2.97
CA LYS A 16 -7.22 -8.60 -3.62
C LYS A 16 -6.93 -7.26 -4.32
N PRO A 17 -7.50 -7.05 -5.51
CA PRO A 17 -7.60 -5.71 -6.08
C PRO A 17 -8.55 -4.90 -5.20
N ALA A 18 -8.02 -3.94 -4.45
CA ALA A 18 -8.80 -3.11 -3.56
C ALA A 18 -9.87 -2.36 -4.35
N LEU A 19 -11.13 -2.55 -3.92
CA LEU A 19 -12.33 -2.00 -4.54
C LEU A 19 -12.46 -2.33 -6.04
N GLY A 20 -11.81 -3.40 -6.51
CA GLY A 20 -11.75 -3.78 -7.93
C GLY A 20 -10.93 -2.83 -8.81
N LYS A 21 -10.17 -1.90 -8.22
CA LYS A 21 -9.46 -0.83 -8.97
C LYS A 21 -7.96 -0.77 -8.69
N SER A 22 -7.46 -1.29 -7.56
CA SER A 22 -6.02 -1.31 -7.29
C SER A 22 -5.33 -2.48 -7.96
N ALA A 23 -4.00 -2.36 -8.13
CA ALA A 23 -3.15 -3.52 -8.40
C ALA A 23 -3.19 -4.51 -7.23
N VAL A 24 -2.85 -5.77 -7.51
CA VAL A 24 -2.66 -6.82 -6.51
C VAL A 24 -1.28 -6.63 -5.87
N ILE A 25 -1.24 -6.10 -4.66
CA ILE A 25 0.01 -5.72 -4.00
C ILE A 25 0.77 -6.91 -3.41
N ALA A 26 0.15 -8.10 -3.35
CA ALA A 26 0.81 -9.35 -2.97
C ALA A 26 1.94 -9.76 -3.92
N GLU A 27 1.90 -9.30 -5.18
CA GLU A 27 2.94 -9.57 -6.18
C GLU A 27 4.08 -8.55 -6.16
N PHE A 28 3.96 -7.49 -5.35
CA PHE A 28 4.96 -6.44 -5.31
C PHE A 28 6.12 -6.84 -4.42
N SER A 29 7.33 -6.49 -4.86
CA SER A 29 8.52 -6.50 -4.01
C SER A 29 8.43 -5.44 -2.91
N GLU A 30 9.20 -5.62 -1.84
CA GLU A 30 9.32 -4.63 -0.77
C GLU A 30 9.61 -3.22 -1.32
N GLN A 31 10.52 -3.12 -2.30
CA GLN A 31 10.88 -1.84 -2.92
C GLN A 31 9.70 -1.22 -3.68
N GLN A 32 8.98 -2.01 -4.48
CA GLN A 32 7.79 -1.53 -5.19
C GLN A 32 6.71 -1.01 -4.23
N ILE A 33 6.53 -1.65 -3.07
CA ILE A 33 5.58 -1.19 -2.05
C ILE A 33 6.05 0.13 -1.43
N LYS A 34 7.34 0.27 -1.10
CA LYS A 34 7.91 1.53 -0.61
C LYS A 34 7.71 2.67 -1.61
N ASP A 35 8.03 2.42 -2.88
CA ASP A 35 7.92 3.41 -3.94
C ASP A 35 6.46 3.80 -4.20
N ALA A 36 5.53 2.84 -4.17
CA ALA A 36 4.10 3.11 -4.26
C ALA A 36 3.60 3.98 -3.08
N LEU A 37 3.97 3.63 -1.84
CA LEU A 37 3.58 4.40 -0.65
C LEU A 37 4.14 5.82 -0.69
N LYS A 38 5.42 6.00 -1.06
CA LYS A 38 6.04 7.33 -1.25
C LYS A 38 5.38 8.09 -2.40
N GLY A 39 5.05 7.41 -3.49
CA GLY A 39 4.32 8.00 -4.61
C GLY A 39 2.90 8.45 -4.23
N TYR A 40 2.21 7.72 -3.36
CA TYR A 40 0.91 8.15 -2.81
C TYR A 40 1.07 9.39 -1.90
N GLN A 41 2.12 9.46 -1.09
CA GLN A 41 2.42 10.66 -0.29
C GLN A 41 2.67 11.88 -1.17
N ALA A 42 3.47 11.71 -2.22
CA ALA A 42 3.79 12.75 -3.20
C ALA A 42 2.63 13.06 -4.18
N GLY A 43 1.57 12.23 -4.19
CA GLY A 43 0.45 12.38 -5.12
C GLY A 43 0.78 12.07 -6.59
N THR A 44 1.91 11.39 -6.83
CA THR A 44 2.44 10.99 -8.15
C THR A 44 2.04 9.58 -8.56
N TYR A 45 1.48 8.77 -7.64
CA TYR A 45 1.06 7.38 -7.88
C TYR A 45 -0.43 7.17 -7.60
N GLY A 46 -1.07 6.21 -8.28
CA GLY A 46 -2.45 5.79 -7.99
C GLY A 46 -3.57 6.33 -8.89
N LYS A 47 -3.27 7.16 -9.89
CA LYS A 47 -4.24 7.72 -10.86
C LYS A 47 -5.53 8.24 -10.20
N GLU A 48 -6.70 7.81 -10.67
CA GLU A 48 -8.02 8.25 -10.21
C GLU A 48 -8.30 7.91 -8.74
N MET A 49 -7.70 6.83 -8.22
CA MET A 49 -7.88 6.37 -6.83
C MET A 49 -6.76 6.87 -5.90
N LYS A 50 -5.90 7.79 -6.37
CA LYS A 50 -4.77 8.29 -5.58
C LYS A 50 -5.21 8.98 -4.30
N GLY A 51 -6.31 9.73 -4.31
CA GLY A 51 -6.77 10.49 -3.14
C GLY A 51 -7.09 9.60 -1.94
N LEU A 52 -7.66 8.41 -2.20
CA LEU A 52 -8.00 7.45 -1.15
C LEU A 52 -6.73 6.93 -0.46
N MET A 53 -5.77 6.43 -1.25
CA MET A 53 -4.53 5.89 -0.71
C MET A 53 -3.57 6.96 -0.20
N GLN A 54 -3.62 8.19 -0.76
CA GLN A 54 -2.92 9.34 -0.23
C GLN A 54 -3.38 9.65 1.20
N GLY A 55 -4.69 9.59 1.49
CA GLY A 55 -5.20 9.73 2.85
C GLY A 55 -4.64 8.70 3.83
N GLN A 56 -4.46 7.45 3.38
CA GLN A 56 -3.86 6.39 4.20
C GLN A 56 -2.33 6.52 4.34
N ALA A 57 -1.65 6.98 3.29
CA ALA A 57 -0.18 7.06 3.24
C ALA A 57 0.39 8.36 3.81
N LYS A 58 -0.37 9.46 3.81
CA LYS A 58 0.11 10.81 4.19
C LYS A 58 0.67 10.88 5.62
N GLY A 59 0.16 10.06 6.54
CA GLY A 59 0.62 10.03 7.94
C GLY A 59 1.78 9.08 8.22
N LEU A 60 2.26 8.34 7.21
CA LEU A 60 3.33 7.35 7.41
C LEU A 60 4.71 8.01 7.38
N ASN A 61 5.58 7.64 8.32
CA ASN A 61 7.01 7.97 8.26
C ASN A 61 7.81 6.85 7.55
N GLU A 62 9.09 7.07 7.28
CA GLU A 62 9.93 6.10 6.56
C GLU A 62 10.04 4.75 7.28
N ALA A 63 10.12 4.75 8.61
CA ALA A 63 10.17 3.52 9.39
C ALA A 63 8.87 2.71 9.26
N GLN A 64 7.72 3.38 9.28
CA GLN A 64 6.41 2.76 9.08
C GLN A 64 6.24 2.24 7.64
N ILE A 65 6.69 3.00 6.64
CA ILE A 65 6.69 2.57 5.24
C ILE A 65 7.53 1.31 5.07
N GLY A 66 8.74 1.29 5.64
CA GLY A 66 9.62 0.12 5.59
C GLY A 66 9.02 -1.09 6.30
N ALA A 67 8.46 -0.91 7.50
CA ALA A 67 7.81 -1.98 8.25
C ALA A 67 6.59 -2.55 7.51
N LEU A 68 5.76 -1.68 6.92
CA LEU A 68 4.63 -2.08 6.09
C LEU A 68 5.12 -2.85 4.87
N ALA A 69 6.02 -2.27 4.08
CA ALA A 69 6.53 -2.89 2.87
C ALA A 69 7.07 -4.29 3.12
N LYS A 70 7.90 -4.46 4.16
CA LYS A 70 8.42 -5.76 4.58
C LYS A 70 7.29 -6.71 4.97
N ALA A 71 6.29 -6.24 5.71
CA ALA A 71 5.15 -7.07 6.12
C ALA A 71 4.25 -7.50 4.94
N ILE A 72 4.08 -6.66 3.91
CA ILE A 72 3.31 -7.01 2.70
C ILE A 72 4.10 -8.02 1.85
N SER A 73 5.42 -7.82 1.69
CA SER A 73 6.26 -8.70 0.87
C SER A 73 6.64 -10.02 1.52
N ALA A 74 6.62 -10.12 2.86
CA ALA A 74 6.98 -11.31 3.65
C ALA A 74 5.81 -12.28 3.94
N ARG A 75 4.79 -12.25 3.09
CA ARG A 75 3.53 -13.04 3.08
C ARG A 75 3.57 -14.50 3.55
#